data_AF-A0A956JW17-F1
#
_entry.id   AF-A0A956JW17-F1
#
_cell.length_a   1.000
_cell.length_b   1.000
_cell.length_c   1.000
_cell.angle_alpha   90.00
_cell.angle_beta   90.00
_cell.angle_gamma   90.00
#
_symmetry.space_group_name_H-M   'P 1'
#
loop_
_entity.id
_entity.type
_entity.pdbx_description
1 polymer ?
#
loop_
_entity_poly.entity_id
_entity_poly.type
_entity_poly.pdbx_seq_one_letter_code
_entity_poly.pdbx_strand_id
1 'polypeptide(L)'
;MFRTSKVRQLGIALIASMALFFSAVACSDDSSTPSQDTTSGNTDTGGGNKDGGGSDTGGGGGDAGTPATALKVAAIQFGSDQFGQVNNCGTTICALSELITNAAKNGAKIIVTPEYAFGQKTAEVSPDQGEKVIDDSRWPEGKIISSMAKLAVQLKVTVVFNAITQAGSGSSAKLYNTQLAIGEEGKVLARHYKFHLFGNENTSLTAGDNVTTNFFDTPAGKVGLLICADIQCIVYGTGPDCPARNLALLQEYTRQGAVATFFSAYWTVGPTNAGSSAWWPLNVQKKYAVDAKQWVIAANTASGPGQGGGIFKPGGEEVTASDTGKPAIIYGEIPIKK
;
A
#
# COMPACT_ATOMS: atom_id res chain seq x y z
N MET A 1 -33.25 59.22 -17.03
CA MET A 1 -33.44 58.45 -15.77
C MET A 1 -32.31 57.42 -15.67
N PHE A 2 -31.56 57.48 -14.57
CA PHE A 2 -30.53 56.52 -14.12
C PHE A 2 -31.02 55.06 -14.24
N ARG A 3 -30.22 53.99 -14.40
CA ARG A 3 -28.96 53.61 -13.73
C ARG A 3 -28.38 52.36 -14.43
N THR A 4 -27.07 52.24 -14.42
CA THR A 4 -26.25 51.08 -14.82
C THR A 4 -26.37 49.89 -13.85
N SER A 5 -26.24 48.66 -14.35
CA SER A 5 -25.67 47.50 -13.63
C SER A 5 -25.14 46.52 -14.70
N LYS A 6 -23.83 46.27 -14.85
CA LYS A 6 -22.93 45.50 -13.96
C LYS A 6 -23.57 44.16 -13.53
N VAL A 7 -22.94 42.99 -13.60
CA VAL A 7 -21.58 42.58 -13.96
C VAL A 7 -21.65 41.05 -14.12
N ARG A 8 -20.86 40.52 -15.07
CA ARG A 8 -20.32 39.16 -15.12
C ARG A 8 -19.96 38.64 -13.73
N GLN A 9 -20.67 37.64 -13.17
CA GLN A 9 -20.19 36.69 -12.16
C GLN A 9 -21.37 35.93 -11.55
N LEU A 10 -21.87 34.88 -12.19
CA LEU A 10 -22.68 33.87 -11.51
C LEU A 10 -22.51 32.56 -12.29
N GLY A 11 -21.51 31.78 -11.89
CA GLY A 11 -21.15 30.54 -12.59
C GLY A 11 -19.93 29.80 -12.02
N ILE A 12 -19.28 30.33 -10.99
CA ILE A 12 -18.19 29.64 -10.28
C ILE A 12 -18.30 30.00 -8.80
N ALA A 13 -19.03 29.20 -8.02
CA ALA A 13 -18.89 29.09 -6.56
C ALA A 13 -19.96 28.14 -6.00
N LEU A 14 -19.72 26.82 -6.08
CA LEU A 14 -20.26 25.88 -5.10
C LEU A 14 -19.41 24.59 -5.08
N ILE A 15 -18.11 24.73 -4.81
CA ILE A 15 -17.27 23.62 -4.34
C ILE A 15 -16.64 24.12 -3.05
N ALA A 16 -17.44 24.16 -1.98
CA ALA A 16 -16.98 24.47 -0.64
C ALA A 16 -16.86 23.15 0.15
N SER A 17 -15.63 22.65 0.18
CA SER A 17 -14.97 21.88 1.23
C SER A 17 -15.84 21.21 2.31
N MET A 18 -16.14 19.93 2.15
CA MET A 18 -16.14 19.01 3.28
C MET A 18 -14.68 18.60 3.53
N ALA A 19 -13.98 19.34 4.40
CA ALA A 19 -12.77 18.83 5.01
C ALA A 19 -13.19 17.75 6.03
N LEU A 20 -13.29 16.50 5.57
CA LEU A 20 -13.49 15.36 6.44
C LEU A 20 -12.15 14.98 7.05
N PHE A 21 -12.04 15.13 8.37
CA PHE A 21 -10.88 14.62 9.10
C PHE A 21 -10.99 13.09 9.18
N PHE A 22 -10.26 12.40 8.31
CA PHE A 22 -10.02 10.97 8.46
C PHE A 22 -9.01 10.76 9.58
N SER A 23 -9.50 10.45 10.78
CA SER A 23 -8.66 9.91 11.83
C SER A 23 -8.40 8.45 11.50
N ALA A 24 -7.22 8.14 10.96
CA ALA A 24 -6.79 6.77 10.71
C ALA A 24 -6.80 5.99 12.03
N VAL A 25 -7.66 4.98 12.12
CA VAL A 25 -7.66 4.03 13.23
C VAL A 25 -6.84 2.84 12.80
N ALA A 26 -5.84 2.55 13.62
CA ALA A 26 -4.96 1.43 13.44
C ALA A 26 -5.69 0.09 13.60
N CYS A 27 -5.34 -0.91 12.77
CA CYS A 27 -5.91 -2.25 12.87
C CYS A 27 -5.21 -3.04 14.00
N SER A 28 -5.94 -3.42 15.05
CA SER A 28 -5.47 -4.26 16.17
C SER A 28 -6.60 -5.13 16.75
N ASP A 29 -6.32 -6.36 17.20
CA ASP A 29 -7.31 -7.21 17.90
C ASP A 29 -7.68 -6.66 19.29
N ASP A 30 -8.97 -6.69 19.61
CA ASP A 30 -9.53 -6.37 20.92
C ASP A 30 -10.16 -7.64 21.52
N SER A 31 -9.31 -8.51 22.10
CA SER A 31 -9.79 -9.61 22.93
C SER A 31 -8.92 -9.72 24.19
N SER A 32 -9.54 -9.49 25.34
CA SER A 32 -8.86 -9.44 26.64
C SER A 32 -9.02 -10.76 27.39
N THR A 33 -7.91 -11.33 27.89
CA THR A 33 -7.85 -12.14 29.14
C THR A 33 -6.38 -12.36 29.56
N PRO A 34 -6.03 -12.45 30.86
CA PRO A 34 -4.67 -12.22 31.36
C PRO A 34 -3.91 -13.51 31.72
N SER A 35 -2.61 -13.58 31.41
CA SER A 35 -1.66 -14.51 32.05
C SER A 35 -0.27 -13.88 32.09
N GLN A 36 0.24 -13.52 33.28
CA GLN A 36 1.18 -14.28 34.12
C GLN A 36 2.60 -14.42 33.53
N ASP A 37 3.47 -13.60 34.13
CA ASP A 37 4.93 -13.62 34.27
C ASP A 37 5.69 -14.87 33.78
N THR A 38 6.75 -14.63 33.01
CA THR A 38 7.89 -15.55 32.90
C THR A 38 9.19 -14.80 33.17
N THR A 39 10.02 -15.38 34.03
CA THR A 39 11.32 -14.86 34.45
C THR A 39 12.43 -15.34 33.50
N SER A 40 13.20 -14.36 33.03
CA SER A 40 14.64 -14.30 32.74
C SER A 40 15.49 -15.57 32.55
N GLY A 41 16.30 -15.55 31.49
CA GLY A 41 17.56 -16.29 31.38
C GLY A 41 18.44 -15.78 30.23
N ASN A 42 19.42 -14.94 30.57
CA ASN A 42 20.45 -14.36 29.69
C ASN A 42 21.74 -15.21 29.76
N THR A 43 22.47 -15.31 28.64
CA THR A 43 23.94 -15.57 28.48
C THR A 43 24.19 -15.88 26.99
N ASP A 44 25.27 -15.56 26.30
CA ASP A 44 26.49 -14.79 26.52
C ASP A 44 27.19 -14.69 25.13
N THR A 45 28.25 -13.90 25.12
CA THR A 45 29.02 -13.22 24.08
C THR A 45 30.01 -14.06 23.23
N GLY A 46 30.49 -13.42 22.16
CA GLY A 46 31.72 -13.73 21.40
C GLY A 46 31.52 -13.47 19.90
N GLY A 47 32.17 -12.55 19.19
CA GLY A 47 33.52 -11.96 19.31
C GLY A 47 34.34 -12.39 18.08
N GLY A 48 34.63 -11.50 17.13
CA GLY A 48 35.53 -11.82 16.01
C GLY A 48 35.48 -10.86 14.81
N ASN A 49 36.42 -9.91 14.78
CA ASN A 49 36.67 -8.93 13.72
C ASN A 49 37.39 -9.56 12.50
N LYS A 50 37.20 -9.00 11.28
CA LYS A 50 38.30 -8.69 10.33
C LYS A 50 37.83 -8.02 9.03
N ASP A 51 38.58 -6.98 8.69
CA ASP A 51 38.54 -6.13 7.50
C ASP A 51 38.96 -6.81 6.20
N GLY A 52 38.57 -6.22 5.07
CA GLY A 52 39.14 -6.51 3.75
C GLY A 52 38.53 -5.63 2.65
N GLY A 53 39.18 -4.51 2.34
CA GLY A 53 38.82 -3.63 1.22
C GLY A 53 39.29 -4.15 -0.14
N GLY A 54 38.63 -3.69 -1.19
CA GLY A 54 39.02 -3.92 -2.59
C GLY A 54 38.15 -3.11 -3.54
N SER A 55 38.71 -2.01 -4.04
CA SER A 55 38.21 -1.22 -5.16
C SER A 55 38.48 -1.92 -6.49
N ASP A 56 37.54 -1.92 -7.44
CA ASP A 56 37.93 -1.77 -8.84
C ASP A 56 36.80 -1.19 -9.71
N THR A 57 37.26 -0.67 -10.84
CA THR A 57 36.70 0.33 -11.73
C THR A 57 36.18 -0.28 -13.04
N GLY A 58 35.23 0.41 -13.67
CA GLY A 58 35.18 0.51 -15.13
C GLY A 58 34.18 -0.39 -15.88
N GLY A 59 33.53 0.22 -16.88
CA GLY A 59 33.14 -0.47 -18.11
C GLY A 59 31.64 -0.50 -18.40
N GLY A 60 31.14 0.54 -19.06
CA GLY A 60 29.83 0.50 -19.72
C GLY A 60 29.82 -0.44 -20.92
N GLY A 61 28.73 -1.20 -21.04
CA GLY A 61 28.35 -1.97 -22.22
C GLY A 61 26.84 -2.12 -22.22
N GLY A 62 26.17 -1.64 -23.26
CA GLY A 62 24.73 -1.78 -23.42
C GLY A 62 24.38 -3.25 -23.55
N ASP A 63 23.76 -3.80 -22.51
CA ASP A 63 23.26 -5.17 -22.50
C ASP A 63 21.93 -5.21 -23.26
N ALA A 64 21.94 -5.83 -24.44
CA ALA A 64 20.73 -6.34 -25.06
C ALA A 64 20.27 -7.54 -24.21
N GLY A 65 19.68 -7.21 -23.05
CA GLY A 65 19.62 -8.05 -21.86
C GLY A 65 19.01 -9.42 -22.08
N THR A 66 19.66 -10.42 -21.48
CA THR A 66 19.02 -11.72 -21.22
C THR A 66 17.64 -11.48 -20.60
N PRO A 67 16.56 -12.12 -21.09
CA PRO A 67 15.23 -11.93 -20.54
C PRO A 67 15.25 -12.12 -19.02
N ALA A 68 14.73 -11.13 -18.29
CA ALA A 68 14.68 -11.18 -16.84
C ALA A 68 14.01 -12.48 -16.38
N THR A 69 14.66 -13.19 -15.48
CA THR A 69 14.16 -14.46 -14.92
C THR A 69 13.19 -14.22 -13.75
N ALA A 70 13.17 -13.00 -13.21
CA ALA A 70 12.29 -12.60 -12.13
C ALA A 70 11.86 -11.13 -12.25
N LEU A 71 10.69 -10.83 -11.69
CA LEU A 71 10.13 -9.50 -11.53
C LEU A 71 10.55 -8.94 -10.17
N LYS A 72 11.41 -7.92 -10.17
CA LYS A 72 11.83 -7.24 -8.94
C LYS A 72 10.73 -6.30 -8.45
N VAL A 73 10.38 -6.41 -7.17
CA VAL A 73 9.31 -5.64 -6.51
C VAL A 73 9.84 -4.96 -5.25
N ALA A 74 9.14 -3.92 -4.79
CA ALA A 74 9.46 -3.24 -3.54
C ALA A 74 8.21 -2.93 -2.72
N ALA A 75 8.31 -3.11 -1.41
CA ALA A 75 7.37 -2.61 -0.42
C ALA A 75 8.01 -1.45 0.36
N ILE A 76 7.30 -0.33 0.44
CA ILE A 76 7.74 0.82 1.22
C ILE A 76 7.19 0.71 2.63
N GLN A 77 8.06 0.88 3.61
CA GLN A 77 7.71 1.07 5.00
C GLN A 77 7.75 2.56 5.31
N PHE A 78 6.61 3.16 5.70
CA PHE A 78 6.53 4.62 5.92
C PHE A 78 5.24 5.03 6.66
N GLY A 79 5.37 5.87 7.69
CA GLY A 79 4.26 6.57 8.35
C GLY A 79 4.11 8.01 7.88
N SER A 80 2.87 8.51 7.83
CA SER A 80 2.56 9.88 7.32
C SER A 80 3.18 11.02 8.13
N ASP A 81 3.64 10.76 9.36
CA ASP A 81 4.35 11.65 10.27
C ASP A 81 5.89 11.55 10.12
N GLN A 82 6.39 10.67 9.26
CA GLN A 82 7.83 10.40 9.09
C GLN A 82 8.45 11.12 7.89
N PHE A 83 7.74 12.03 7.21
CA PHE A 83 8.25 12.71 6.02
C PHE A 83 9.59 13.45 6.27
N GLY A 84 9.78 14.03 7.45
CA GLY A 84 11.03 14.71 7.84
C GLY A 84 12.22 13.78 8.07
N GLN A 85 12.01 12.47 8.04
CA GLN A 85 13.07 11.46 8.14
C GLN A 85 13.58 11.02 6.76
N VAL A 86 12.92 11.46 5.67
CA VAL A 86 13.36 11.24 4.30
C VAL A 86 14.04 12.52 3.81
N ASN A 87 15.28 12.37 3.30
CA ASN A 87 16.19 13.48 3.00
C ASN A 87 15.51 14.61 2.21
N ASN A 88 15.55 15.82 2.77
CA ASN A 88 15.07 17.06 2.15
C ASN A 88 13.57 17.10 1.78
N CYS A 89 12.73 16.29 2.43
CA CYS A 89 11.29 16.28 2.17
C CYS A 89 10.45 16.97 3.25
N GLY A 90 9.70 18.00 2.83
CA GLY A 90 8.77 18.74 3.69
C GLY A 90 7.32 18.23 3.67
N THR A 91 7.01 17.22 2.86
CA THR A 91 5.66 16.65 2.71
C THR A 91 5.70 15.14 2.53
N THR A 92 4.58 14.46 2.81
CA THR A 92 4.42 13.01 2.57
C THR A 92 4.56 12.64 1.09
N ILE A 93 4.01 13.46 0.17
CA ILE A 93 4.16 13.25 -1.27
C ILE A 93 5.64 13.30 -1.67
N CYS A 94 6.42 14.27 -1.17
CA CYS A 94 7.86 14.33 -1.43
C CYS A 94 8.55 13.06 -0.92
N ALA A 95 8.32 12.71 0.35
CA ALA A 95 9.01 11.60 1.00
C ALA A 95 8.73 10.26 0.29
N LEU A 96 7.46 9.98 -0.01
CA LEU A 96 7.09 8.77 -0.75
C LEU A 96 7.61 8.79 -2.19
N SER A 97 7.63 9.96 -2.86
CA SER A 97 8.21 10.06 -4.20
C SER A 97 9.71 9.74 -4.22
N GLU A 98 10.44 10.18 -3.20
CA GLU A 98 11.88 9.88 -3.05
C GLU A 98 12.11 8.38 -2.78
N LEU A 99 11.33 7.77 -1.90
CA LEU A 99 11.41 6.33 -1.62
C LEU A 99 11.06 5.48 -2.87
N ILE A 100 10.01 5.86 -3.61
CA ILE A 100 9.64 5.20 -4.88
C ILE A 100 10.76 5.38 -5.91
N THR A 101 11.33 6.57 -6.03
CA THR A 101 12.46 6.85 -6.93
C THR A 101 13.66 5.97 -6.61
N ASN A 102 14.00 5.84 -5.33
CA ASN A 102 15.13 5.02 -4.90
C ASN A 102 14.86 3.51 -5.08
N ALA A 103 13.61 3.06 -4.92
CA ALA A 103 13.19 1.71 -5.25
C ALA A 103 13.35 1.42 -6.77
N ALA A 104 12.89 2.33 -7.62
CA ALA A 104 13.01 2.22 -9.07
C ALA A 104 14.47 2.24 -9.54
N LYS A 105 15.32 3.11 -8.98
CA LYS A 105 16.77 3.13 -9.24
C LYS A 105 17.44 1.81 -8.88
N ASN A 106 16.94 1.11 -7.87
CA ASN A 106 17.37 -0.24 -7.49
C ASN A 106 16.77 -1.36 -8.38
N GLY A 107 16.03 -1.01 -9.43
CA GLY A 107 15.49 -1.95 -10.41
C GLY A 107 14.11 -2.51 -10.09
N ALA A 108 13.44 -2.07 -9.02
CA ALA A 108 12.07 -2.49 -8.76
C ALA A 108 11.13 -2.01 -9.88
N LYS A 109 10.23 -2.90 -10.32
CA LYS A 109 9.26 -2.65 -11.40
C LYS A 109 7.84 -2.45 -10.90
N ILE A 110 7.53 -2.96 -9.71
CA ILE A 110 6.28 -2.69 -8.99
C ILE A 110 6.63 -2.26 -7.57
N ILE A 111 6.13 -1.11 -7.15
CA ILE A 111 6.46 -0.49 -5.87
C ILE A 111 5.16 -0.17 -5.13
N VAL A 112 4.97 -0.74 -3.93
CA VAL A 112 3.75 -0.53 -3.12
C VAL A 112 4.02 0.37 -1.92
N THR A 113 3.09 1.31 -1.65
CA THR A 113 3.12 2.21 -0.48
C THR A 113 2.12 1.78 0.60
N PRO A 114 2.32 2.20 1.87
CA PRO A 114 1.37 1.88 2.93
C PRO A 114 0.00 2.54 2.76
N GLU A 115 -0.97 2.02 3.50
CA GLU A 115 -2.29 2.63 3.66
C GLU A 115 -2.16 3.94 4.46
N TYR A 116 -2.95 4.95 4.11
CA TYR A 116 -2.90 6.27 4.76
C TYR A 116 -1.55 7.01 4.75
N ALA A 117 -0.56 6.50 4.00
CA ALA A 117 0.82 7.01 3.99
C ALA A 117 0.93 8.49 3.57
N PHE A 118 0.00 8.97 2.77
CA PHE A 118 -0.02 10.36 2.29
C PHE A 118 -0.64 11.34 3.29
N GLY A 119 -1.21 10.88 4.40
CA GLY A 119 -1.90 11.73 5.37
C GLY A 119 -3.15 12.39 4.78
N GLN A 120 -3.94 11.62 4.02
CA GLN A 120 -5.03 12.16 3.20
C GLN A 120 -6.08 12.87 4.07
N LYS A 121 -6.41 14.11 3.70
CA LYS A 121 -7.45 14.94 4.36
C LYS A 121 -8.71 15.14 3.51
N THR A 122 -8.65 14.75 2.24
CA THR A 122 -9.70 14.97 1.26
C THR A 122 -9.74 13.81 0.28
N ALA A 123 -10.93 13.45 -0.17
CA ALA A 123 -11.09 12.47 -1.23
C ALA A 123 -10.70 13.06 -2.59
N GLU A 124 -10.13 12.22 -3.46
CA GLU A 124 -9.92 12.53 -4.88
C GLU A 124 -10.97 11.83 -5.74
N VAL A 125 -11.19 12.27 -6.97
CA VAL A 125 -12.14 11.57 -7.87
C VAL A 125 -11.65 10.13 -8.07
N SER A 126 -12.55 9.16 -7.95
CA SER A 126 -12.18 7.76 -8.19
C SER A 126 -12.01 7.51 -9.68
N PRO A 127 -10.84 7.02 -10.14
CA PRO A 127 -10.65 6.66 -11.53
C PRO A 127 -11.16 5.25 -11.81
N ASP A 128 -11.52 4.96 -13.05
CA ASP A 128 -11.84 3.59 -13.49
C ASP A 128 -10.60 2.83 -13.97
N GLN A 129 -10.67 1.49 -13.94
CA GLN A 129 -9.61 0.65 -14.51
C GLN A 129 -9.49 0.94 -16.02
N GLY A 130 -8.26 1.12 -16.50
CA GLY A 130 -7.93 1.51 -17.88
C GLY A 130 -7.91 3.02 -18.10
N GLU A 131 -8.41 3.82 -17.15
CA GLU A 131 -8.42 5.28 -17.27
C GLU A 131 -7.00 5.85 -17.18
N LYS A 132 -6.70 6.79 -18.07
CA LYS A 132 -5.45 7.55 -18.05
C LYS A 132 -5.67 8.78 -17.17
N VAL A 133 -4.97 8.83 -16.03
CA VAL A 133 -5.17 9.86 -15.00
C VAL A 133 -4.09 10.95 -15.03
N ILE A 134 -3.00 10.72 -15.79
CA ILE A 134 -2.00 11.75 -16.05
C ILE A 134 -2.57 12.81 -17.01
N ASP A 135 -2.29 14.08 -16.71
CA ASP A 135 -2.73 15.25 -17.48
C ASP A 135 -4.27 15.42 -17.58
N ASP A 136 -5.03 14.85 -16.65
CA ASP A 136 -6.48 14.99 -16.56
C ASP A 136 -6.88 16.01 -15.47
N SER A 137 -7.84 16.88 -15.78
CA SER A 137 -8.24 18.01 -14.93
C SER A 137 -8.93 17.59 -13.62
N ARG A 138 -9.41 16.35 -13.52
CA ARG A 138 -9.97 15.78 -12.27
C ARG A 138 -8.89 15.52 -11.22
N TRP A 139 -7.63 15.35 -11.64
CA TRP A 139 -6.48 15.16 -10.78
C TRP A 139 -5.42 16.22 -11.06
N PRO A 140 -5.64 17.48 -10.62
CA PRO A 140 -4.68 18.55 -10.83
C PRO A 140 -3.34 18.28 -10.13
N GLU A 141 -2.32 19.07 -10.46
CA GLU A 141 -0.99 18.95 -9.87
C GLU A 141 -1.00 19.08 -8.34
N GLY A 142 -0.17 18.30 -7.67
CA GLY A 142 -0.08 18.24 -6.20
C GLY A 142 -1.09 17.30 -5.55
N LYS A 143 -2.02 16.73 -6.32
CA LYS A 143 -2.87 15.61 -5.87
C LYS A 143 -2.10 14.29 -5.86
N ILE A 144 -2.52 13.35 -5.03
CA ILE A 144 -1.85 12.06 -4.83
C ILE A 144 -1.88 11.27 -6.13
N ILE A 145 -3.05 11.14 -6.77
CA ILE A 145 -3.20 10.31 -7.97
C ILE A 145 -2.35 10.85 -9.11
N SER A 146 -2.39 12.16 -9.37
CA SER A 146 -1.59 12.77 -10.44
C SER A 146 -0.09 12.75 -10.15
N SER A 147 0.32 12.93 -8.89
CA SER A 147 1.72 12.84 -8.49
C SER A 147 2.28 11.43 -8.69
N MET A 148 1.54 10.40 -8.27
CA MET A 148 1.94 9.00 -8.46
C MET A 148 1.90 8.59 -9.93
N ALA A 149 0.95 9.08 -10.72
CA ALA A 149 0.90 8.83 -12.15
C ALA A 149 2.09 9.44 -12.90
N LYS A 150 2.43 10.71 -12.62
CA LYS A 150 3.64 11.36 -13.18
C LYS A 150 4.89 10.56 -12.82
N LEU A 151 5.00 10.12 -11.57
CA LEU A 151 6.16 9.37 -11.09
C LEU A 151 6.27 7.98 -11.74
N ALA A 152 5.16 7.25 -11.87
CA ALA A 152 5.10 5.96 -12.57
C ALA A 152 5.60 6.07 -14.02
N VAL A 153 5.15 7.10 -14.75
CA VAL A 153 5.58 7.37 -16.14
C VAL A 153 7.06 7.74 -16.20
N GLN A 154 7.52 8.64 -15.34
CA GLN A 154 8.91 9.11 -15.32
C GLN A 154 9.90 7.98 -15.02
N LEU A 155 9.55 7.10 -14.08
CA LEU A 155 10.42 6.02 -13.63
C LEU A 155 10.25 4.71 -14.42
N LYS A 156 9.22 4.62 -15.28
CA LYS A 156 8.85 3.40 -16.04
C LYS A 156 8.64 2.20 -15.11
N VAL A 157 7.76 2.41 -14.13
CA VAL A 157 7.38 1.41 -13.11
C VAL A 157 5.88 1.44 -12.89
N THR A 158 5.35 0.40 -12.24
CA THR A 158 4.01 0.43 -11.66
C THR A 158 4.11 0.90 -10.21
N VAL A 159 3.31 1.91 -9.85
CA VAL A 159 3.17 2.37 -8.47
C VAL A 159 1.84 1.91 -7.92
N VAL A 160 1.87 1.14 -6.85
CA VAL A 160 0.70 0.71 -6.08
C VAL A 160 0.61 1.58 -4.83
N PHE A 161 -0.50 2.29 -4.66
CA PHE A 161 -0.63 3.25 -3.55
C PHE A 161 -2.06 3.37 -3.07
N ASN A 162 -2.21 3.99 -1.91
CA ASN A 162 -3.49 4.19 -1.26
C ASN A 162 -3.95 5.66 -1.31
N ALA A 163 -5.24 5.87 -1.56
CA ALA A 163 -5.90 7.17 -1.49
C ALA A 163 -7.36 7.00 -1.03
N ILE A 164 -7.91 8.05 -0.40
CA ILE A 164 -9.37 8.14 -0.26
C ILE A 164 -9.93 8.68 -1.57
N THR A 165 -10.90 7.97 -2.16
CA THR A 165 -11.53 8.38 -3.41
C THR A 165 -13.03 8.54 -3.28
N GLN A 166 -13.60 9.44 -4.07
CA GLN A 166 -15.02 9.68 -4.17
C GLN A 166 -15.54 9.16 -5.51
N ALA A 167 -16.58 8.32 -5.47
CA ALA A 167 -17.39 8.00 -6.64
C ALA A 167 -18.73 8.74 -6.58
N GLY A 168 -19.16 9.27 -7.72
CA GLY A 168 -20.36 10.11 -7.79
C GLY A 168 -20.15 11.53 -7.26
N SER A 169 -21.24 12.28 -7.17
CA SER A 169 -21.23 13.69 -6.78
C SER A 169 -22.46 14.05 -5.94
N GLY A 170 -22.39 15.16 -5.20
CA GLY A 170 -23.49 15.62 -4.36
C GLY A 170 -23.80 14.66 -3.20
N SER A 171 -25.08 14.55 -2.83
CA SER A 171 -25.54 13.74 -1.70
C SER A 171 -25.45 12.23 -1.92
N SER A 172 -25.23 11.76 -3.15
CA SER A 172 -25.04 10.34 -3.47
C SER A 172 -23.56 9.96 -3.57
N ALA A 173 -22.65 10.90 -3.33
CA ALA A 173 -21.22 10.64 -3.35
C ALA A 173 -20.84 9.60 -2.29
N LYS A 174 -20.09 8.58 -2.71
CA LYS A 174 -19.56 7.52 -1.85
C LYS A 174 -18.06 7.67 -1.73
N LEU A 175 -17.56 7.61 -0.51
CA LEU A 175 -16.13 7.67 -0.21
C LEU A 175 -15.60 6.26 0.01
N TYR A 176 -14.44 5.95 -0.55
CA TYR A 176 -13.82 4.65 -0.45
C TYR A 176 -12.37 4.80 0.01
N ASN A 177 -11.93 3.85 0.81
CA ASN A 177 -10.51 3.58 0.99
C ASN A 177 -10.05 2.76 -0.23
N THR A 178 -9.17 3.33 -1.05
CA THR A 178 -8.88 2.83 -2.39
C THR A 178 -7.39 2.59 -2.58
N GLN A 179 -7.06 1.40 -3.06
CA GLN A 179 -5.73 1.08 -3.56
C GLN A 179 -5.75 1.09 -5.09
N LEU A 180 -4.78 1.79 -5.68
CA LEU A 180 -4.63 1.95 -7.11
C LEU A 180 -3.27 1.41 -7.54
N ALA A 181 -3.23 0.67 -8.64
CA ALA A 181 -2.01 0.39 -9.38
C ALA A 181 -1.97 1.27 -10.63
N ILE A 182 -1.03 2.20 -10.72
CA ILE A 182 -0.83 3.02 -11.92
C ILE A 182 0.43 2.54 -12.64
N GLY A 183 0.27 2.19 -13.91
CA GLY A 183 1.35 1.69 -14.77
C GLY A 183 2.20 2.79 -15.38
N GLU A 184 3.25 2.38 -16.09
CA GLU A 184 4.23 3.27 -16.74
C GLU A 184 3.65 4.16 -17.86
N GLU A 185 2.43 3.92 -18.31
CA GLU A 185 1.71 4.78 -19.26
C GLU A 185 0.80 5.84 -18.57
N GLY A 186 0.78 5.86 -17.23
CA GLY A 186 -0.11 6.71 -16.45
C GLY A 186 -1.57 6.24 -16.44
N LYS A 187 -1.80 4.97 -16.78
CA LYS A 187 -3.12 4.31 -16.75
C LYS A 187 -3.31 3.54 -15.44
N VAL A 188 -4.54 3.54 -14.94
CA VAL A 188 -4.95 2.69 -13.82
C VAL A 188 -5.02 1.24 -14.30
N LEU A 189 -4.06 0.42 -13.87
CA LEU A 189 -4.01 -1.01 -14.19
C LEU A 189 -5.00 -1.80 -13.33
N ALA A 190 -5.18 -1.40 -12.07
CA ALA A 190 -6.13 -2.01 -11.14
C ALA A 190 -6.58 -0.98 -10.09
N ARG A 191 -7.79 -1.19 -9.58
CA ARG A 191 -8.41 -0.44 -8.48
C ARG A 191 -9.09 -1.41 -7.53
N HIS A 192 -8.77 -1.30 -6.25
CA HIS A 192 -9.44 -2.01 -5.20
C HIS A 192 -10.05 -1.03 -4.20
N TYR A 193 -11.34 -1.15 -3.93
CA TYR A 193 -11.97 -0.52 -2.77
C TYR A 193 -11.94 -1.50 -1.61
N LYS A 194 -11.42 -1.06 -0.45
CA LYS A 194 -11.28 -1.88 0.76
C LYS A 194 -12.61 -2.57 1.05
N PHE A 195 -12.60 -3.90 1.06
CA PHE A 195 -13.78 -4.72 1.29
C PHE A 195 -14.15 -4.75 2.76
N HIS A 196 -13.14 -4.78 3.63
CA HIS A 196 -13.28 -4.90 5.06
C HIS A 196 -12.85 -3.61 5.76
N LEU A 197 -13.81 -2.74 6.03
CA LEU A 197 -13.57 -1.49 6.76
C LEU A 197 -13.32 -1.77 8.25
N PHE A 198 -12.34 -1.09 8.82
CA PHE A 198 -11.91 -1.28 10.20
C PHE A 198 -12.18 -0.04 11.07
N GLY A 199 -12.72 -0.26 12.27
CA GLY A 199 -12.95 0.81 13.26
C GLY A 199 -13.75 1.97 12.69
N ASN A 200 -13.20 3.19 12.81
CA ASN A 200 -13.87 4.42 12.38
C ASN A 200 -14.07 4.56 10.86
N GLU A 201 -13.45 3.72 10.03
CA GLU A 201 -13.71 3.71 8.58
C GLU A 201 -15.20 3.47 8.31
N ASN A 202 -15.86 2.62 9.10
CA ASN A 202 -17.28 2.30 8.99
C ASN A 202 -18.22 3.50 9.20
N THR A 203 -17.71 4.61 9.74
CA THR A 203 -18.51 5.82 10.00
C THR A 203 -18.67 6.72 8.78
N SER A 204 -17.74 6.64 7.82
CA SER A 204 -17.62 7.64 6.75
C SER A 204 -17.22 7.08 5.39
N LEU A 205 -16.75 5.84 5.34
CA LEU A 205 -16.38 5.15 4.12
C LEU A 205 -17.39 4.08 3.75
N THR A 206 -17.44 3.78 2.46
CA THR A 206 -18.23 2.71 1.87
C THR A 206 -17.32 1.51 1.64
N ALA A 207 -17.77 0.33 2.05
CA ALA A 207 -17.07 -0.92 1.77
C ALA A 207 -17.14 -1.25 0.27
N GLY A 208 -16.06 -1.81 -0.27
CA GLY A 208 -16.04 -2.40 -1.60
C GLY A 208 -17.01 -3.59 -1.72
N ASP A 209 -17.56 -3.78 -2.91
CA ASP A 209 -18.46 -4.88 -3.23
C ASP A 209 -18.13 -5.58 -4.56
N ASN A 210 -17.12 -5.10 -5.28
CA ASN A 210 -16.66 -5.68 -6.53
C ASN A 210 -15.14 -5.92 -6.53
N VAL A 211 -14.76 -7.11 -6.97
CA VAL A 211 -13.37 -7.62 -7.03
C VAL A 211 -12.79 -7.62 -8.44
N THR A 212 -13.60 -7.41 -9.49
CA THR A 212 -13.15 -7.56 -10.88
C THR A 212 -12.05 -6.58 -11.26
N THR A 213 -12.02 -5.41 -10.63
CA THR A 213 -11.03 -4.36 -10.90
C THR A 213 -9.75 -4.51 -10.08
N ASN A 214 -9.66 -5.52 -9.20
CA ASN A 214 -8.53 -5.66 -8.27
C ASN A 214 -7.25 -6.16 -8.94
N PHE A 215 -7.33 -6.66 -10.17
CA PHE A 215 -6.27 -7.44 -10.80
C PHE A 215 -5.66 -6.75 -12.01
N PHE A 216 -4.37 -6.99 -12.23
CA PHE A 216 -3.68 -6.64 -13.47
C PHE A 216 -2.63 -7.69 -13.82
N ASP A 217 -2.23 -7.71 -15.10
CA ASP A 217 -1.26 -8.69 -15.61
C ASP A 217 0.16 -8.16 -15.49
N THR A 218 1.10 -9.07 -15.20
CA THR A 218 2.54 -8.81 -15.13
C THR A 218 3.30 -9.93 -15.82
N PRO A 219 4.60 -9.78 -16.11
CA PRO A 219 5.43 -10.88 -16.60
C PRO A 219 5.44 -12.11 -15.68
N ALA A 220 5.24 -11.94 -14.37
CA ALA A 220 5.17 -13.07 -13.42
C ALA A 220 3.82 -13.79 -13.43
N GLY A 221 2.80 -13.19 -14.05
CA GLY A 221 1.40 -13.64 -14.03
C GLY A 221 0.46 -12.53 -13.53
N LYS A 222 -0.81 -12.90 -13.36
CA LYS A 222 -1.83 -11.98 -12.80
C LYS A 222 -1.54 -11.69 -11.34
N VAL A 223 -1.68 -10.45 -10.91
CA VAL A 223 -1.50 -10.03 -9.51
C VAL A 223 -2.73 -9.27 -9.02
N GLY A 224 -2.93 -9.19 -7.71
CA GLY A 224 -4.05 -8.49 -7.10
C GLY A 224 -3.67 -7.47 -6.03
N LEU A 225 -4.66 -6.67 -5.61
CA LEU A 225 -4.57 -5.56 -4.67
C LEU A 225 -5.51 -5.77 -3.48
N LEU A 226 -4.98 -5.75 -2.25
CA LEU A 226 -5.76 -5.83 -1.02
C LEU A 226 -5.29 -4.79 0.00
N ILE A 227 -6.18 -4.33 0.88
CA ILE A 227 -5.87 -3.28 1.85
C ILE A 227 -6.04 -3.81 3.26
N CYS A 228 -4.94 -3.76 4.03
CA CYS A 228 -4.97 -3.86 5.49
C CYS A 228 -5.88 -4.98 6.03
N ALA A 229 -7.03 -4.63 6.61
CA ALA A 229 -7.97 -5.55 7.23
C ALA A 229 -8.69 -6.51 6.25
N ASP A 230 -8.55 -6.32 4.92
CA ASP A 230 -8.99 -7.32 3.93
C ASP A 230 -8.31 -8.69 4.14
N ILE A 231 -7.12 -8.69 4.75
CA ILE A 231 -6.40 -9.92 5.11
C ILE A 231 -7.04 -10.66 6.30
N GLN A 232 -7.77 -9.95 7.17
CA GLN A 232 -8.16 -10.41 8.52
C GLN A 232 -9.03 -11.67 8.45
N CYS A 233 -10.00 -11.67 7.55
CA CYS A 233 -10.90 -12.81 7.40
C CYS A 233 -10.26 -14.06 6.81
N ILE A 234 -9.22 -13.88 6.00
CA ILE A 234 -8.51 -14.98 5.36
C ILE A 234 -7.67 -15.72 6.40
N VAL A 235 -7.14 -14.98 7.37
CA VAL A 235 -6.22 -15.50 8.38
C VAL A 235 -6.96 -16.00 9.63
N TYR A 236 -7.99 -15.32 10.12
CA TYR A 236 -8.60 -15.67 11.41
C TYR A 236 -9.89 -16.49 11.31
N GLY A 237 -10.44 -16.65 10.10
CA GLY A 237 -11.52 -17.60 9.80
C GLY A 237 -12.89 -17.32 10.43
N THR A 238 -12.99 -16.57 11.53
CA THR A 238 -14.25 -16.29 12.22
C THR A 238 -14.19 -15.01 13.07
N GLY A 239 -15.28 -14.25 13.04
CA GLY A 239 -15.59 -13.09 13.87
C GLY A 239 -16.93 -12.49 13.41
N PRO A 240 -17.66 -11.71 14.23
CA PRO A 240 -18.91 -11.06 13.81
C PRO A 240 -18.71 -10.17 12.57
N ASP A 241 -17.49 -9.68 12.40
CA ASP A 241 -17.04 -8.85 11.28
C ASP A 241 -16.44 -9.67 10.12
N CYS A 242 -16.54 -11.01 10.14
CA CYS A 242 -16.08 -11.86 9.04
C CYS A 242 -17.22 -12.49 8.23
N PRO A 243 -17.95 -11.70 7.42
CA PRO A 243 -19.02 -12.22 6.59
C PRO A 243 -18.47 -13.07 5.44
N ALA A 244 -19.31 -13.93 4.87
CA ALA A 244 -19.05 -14.76 3.69
C ALA A 244 -18.37 -14.02 2.51
N ARG A 245 -18.49 -12.68 2.45
CA ARG A 245 -17.83 -11.82 1.46
C ARG A 245 -16.31 -11.94 1.44
N ASN A 246 -15.64 -12.17 2.56
CA ASN A 246 -14.18 -12.21 2.56
C ASN A 246 -13.61 -13.59 2.19
N LEU A 247 -14.35 -14.67 2.46
CA LEU A 247 -14.02 -15.98 1.86
C LEU A 247 -14.18 -15.92 0.33
N ALA A 248 -15.21 -15.22 -0.16
CA ALA A 248 -15.38 -14.98 -1.59
C ALA A 248 -14.20 -14.18 -2.19
N LEU A 249 -13.57 -13.28 -1.42
CA LEU A 249 -12.39 -12.54 -1.86
C LEU A 249 -11.20 -13.47 -2.10
N LEU A 250 -10.82 -14.33 -1.14
CA LEU A 250 -9.75 -15.32 -1.34
C LEU A 250 -10.06 -16.30 -2.48
N GLN A 251 -11.31 -16.78 -2.53
CA GLN A 251 -11.76 -17.69 -3.58
C GLN A 251 -11.63 -17.04 -4.96
N GLU A 252 -11.99 -15.76 -5.10
CA GLU A 252 -11.83 -15.03 -6.35
C GLU A 252 -10.36 -14.89 -6.73
N TYR A 253 -9.49 -14.51 -5.79
CA TYR A 253 -8.06 -14.40 -6.03
C TYR A 253 -7.45 -15.72 -6.52
N THR A 254 -7.89 -16.82 -5.91
CA THR A 254 -7.52 -18.18 -6.33
C THR A 254 -8.08 -18.52 -7.71
N ARG A 255 -9.36 -18.21 -7.97
CA ARG A 255 -10.05 -18.47 -9.24
C ARG A 255 -9.44 -17.70 -10.42
N GLN A 256 -9.03 -16.46 -10.16
CA GLN A 256 -8.34 -15.60 -11.13
C GLN A 256 -6.89 -16.03 -11.38
N GLY A 257 -6.38 -16.98 -10.58
CA GLY A 257 -5.01 -17.49 -10.71
C GLY A 257 -3.97 -16.43 -10.37
N ALA A 258 -4.28 -15.51 -9.45
CA ALA A 258 -3.32 -14.50 -9.04
C ALA A 258 -2.09 -15.18 -8.41
N VAL A 259 -0.89 -14.76 -8.82
CA VAL A 259 0.39 -15.32 -8.36
C VAL A 259 0.98 -14.52 -7.20
N ALA A 260 0.55 -13.27 -7.05
CA ALA A 260 1.01 -12.35 -6.02
C ALA A 260 -0.10 -11.37 -5.63
N THR A 261 -0.04 -10.90 -4.38
CA THR A 261 -0.94 -9.86 -3.85
C THR A 261 -0.15 -8.75 -3.18
N PHE A 262 -0.47 -7.51 -3.55
CA PHE A 262 0.15 -6.31 -3.01
C PHE A 262 -0.74 -5.69 -1.94
N PHE A 263 -0.18 -5.49 -0.75
CA PHE A 263 -0.88 -4.91 0.38
C PHE A 263 -0.40 -3.50 0.68
N SER A 264 -1.36 -2.58 0.79
CA SER A 264 -1.19 -1.30 1.47
C SER A 264 -1.82 -1.46 2.85
N ALA A 265 -1.05 -1.27 3.92
CA ALA A 265 -1.51 -1.51 5.27
C ALA A 265 -1.20 -0.38 6.27
N TYR A 266 -2.05 -0.30 7.29
CA TYR A 266 -1.81 0.37 8.57
C TYR A 266 -2.09 -0.66 9.69
N TRP A 267 -1.29 -1.74 9.72
CA TRP A 267 -1.33 -2.73 10.79
C TRP A 267 -0.46 -2.29 11.95
N THR A 268 -0.97 -2.49 13.15
CA THR A 268 -0.29 -2.05 14.37
C THR A 268 -0.33 -3.11 15.46
N VAL A 269 0.60 -2.98 16.39
CA VAL A 269 0.70 -3.84 17.57
C VAL A 269 0.52 -2.97 18.81
N GLY A 270 -0.62 -3.10 19.46
CA GLY A 270 -0.95 -2.36 20.70
C GLY A 270 -0.20 -2.88 21.95
N PRO A 271 -0.23 -2.16 23.08
CA PRO A 271 0.43 -2.57 24.33
C PRO A 271 -0.16 -3.85 24.95
N THR A 272 -1.42 -4.17 24.70
CA THR A 272 -2.04 -5.48 25.04
C THR A 272 -1.64 -6.60 24.06
N ASN A 273 -1.09 -6.23 22.91
CA ASN A 273 -0.64 -7.11 21.84
C ASN A 273 0.88 -7.32 21.85
N ALA A 274 1.58 -6.83 22.90
CA ALA A 274 3.00 -7.11 23.13
C ALA A 274 3.32 -8.61 23.29
N GLY A 275 2.29 -9.48 23.35
CA GLY A 275 2.40 -10.93 23.26
C GLY A 275 1.34 -11.60 22.36
N SER A 276 0.52 -10.85 21.60
CA SER A 276 -0.45 -11.48 20.70
C SER A 276 0.22 -11.75 19.35
N SER A 277 0.52 -13.02 19.11
CA SER A 277 1.08 -13.54 17.87
C SER A 277 0.18 -13.32 16.64
N ALA A 278 -0.98 -12.67 16.75
CA ALA A 278 -1.90 -12.45 15.64
C ALA A 278 -1.34 -11.41 14.66
N TRP A 279 -1.01 -10.20 15.14
CA TRP A 279 -0.66 -9.05 14.28
C TRP A 279 0.83 -8.76 14.17
N TRP A 280 1.66 -9.69 14.63
CA TRP A 280 3.07 -9.64 14.27
C TRP A 280 3.16 -9.59 12.72
N PRO A 281 3.98 -8.69 12.14
CA PRO A 281 4.17 -8.57 10.70
C PRO A 281 4.49 -9.90 10.00
N LEU A 282 4.93 -10.90 10.76
CA LEU A 282 5.29 -12.21 10.25
C LEU A 282 4.20 -13.29 10.39
N ASN A 283 2.98 -13.05 10.88
CA ASN A 283 1.99 -14.14 11.01
C ASN A 283 0.80 -14.01 10.05
N VAL A 284 0.21 -12.82 9.92
CA VAL A 284 -0.94 -12.61 9.03
C VAL A 284 -0.53 -12.66 7.55
N GLN A 285 0.61 -12.06 7.20
CA GLN A 285 1.16 -12.03 5.84
C GLN A 285 1.62 -13.43 5.41
N LYS A 286 2.34 -14.14 6.29
CA LYS A 286 2.76 -15.54 6.06
C LYS A 286 1.57 -16.46 5.88
N LYS A 287 0.56 -16.37 6.76
CA LYS A 287 -0.63 -17.20 6.69
C LYS A 287 -1.43 -16.94 5.42
N TYR A 288 -1.63 -15.67 5.03
CA TYR A 288 -2.25 -15.36 3.75
C TYR A 288 -1.44 -15.97 2.59
N ALA A 289 -0.11 -15.85 2.60
CA ALA A 289 0.73 -16.38 1.53
C ALA A 289 0.54 -17.89 1.36
N VAL A 290 0.46 -18.64 2.48
CA VAL A 290 0.17 -20.08 2.52
C VAL A 290 -1.24 -20.40 2.02
N ASP A 291 -2.26 -19.73 2.57
CA ASP A 291 -3.66 -20.04 2.30
C ASP A 291 -4.05 -19.68 0.86
N ALA A 292 -3.54 -18.54 0.36
CA ALA A 292 -3.75 -18.09 -1.01
C ALA A 292 -2.79 -18.75 -2.02
N LYS A 293 -1.71 -19.39 -1.55
CA LYS A 293 -0.61 -19.91 -2.38
C LYS A 293 -0.03 -18.83 -3.30
N GLN A 294 0.19 -17.65 -2.75
CA GLN A 294 0.59 -16.45 -3.45
C GLN A 294 1.81 -15.80 -2.82
N TRP A 295 2.59 -15.10 -3.64
CA TRP A 295 3.55 -14.13 -3.12
C TRP A 295 2.80 -13.00 -2.42
N VAL A 296 3.31 -12.53 -1.29
CA VAL A 296 2.77 -11.37 -0.56
C VAL A 296 3.81 -10.27 -0.56
N ILE A 297 3.42 -9.07 -0.97
CA ILE A 297 4.25 -7.87 -0.96
C ILE A 297 3.50 -6.84 -0.14
N ALA A 298 3.91 -6.62 1.10
CA ALA A 298 3.17 -5.82 2.06
C ALA A 298 3.94 -4.57 2.46
N ALA A 299 3.40 -3.41 2.11
CA ALA A 299 3.84 -2.11 2.59
C ALA A 299 2.97 -1.70 3.78
N ASN A 300 3.60 -1.33 4.88
CA ASN A 300 2.92 -0.98 6.10
C ASN A 300 3.50 0.28 6.73
N THR A 301 2.70 0.94 7.57
CA THR A 301 3.19 2.03 8.40
C THR A 301 4.28 1.54 9.37
N ALA A 302 5.24 2.43 9.65
CA ALA A 302 6.27 2.24 10.67
C ALA A 302 6.29 3.36 11.70
N SER A 303 5.21 4.13 11.79
CA SER A 303 5.05 5.11 12.86
C SER A 303 4.13 4.61 13.96
N GLY A 304 4.32 5.20 15.16
CA GLY A 304 3.58 4.82 16.35
C GLY A 304 3.66 3.30 16.60
N PRO A 305 2.52 2.61 16.75
CA PRO A 305 2.48 1.16 16.97
C PRO A 305 2.63 0.33 15.67
N GLY A 306 2.93 0.95 14.53
CA GLY A 306 3.18 0.28 13.26
C GLY A 306 4.47 -0.53 13.26
N GLN A 307 4.41 -1.77 12.76
CA GLN A 307 5.54 -2.71 12.77
C GLN A 307 6.07 -3.06 11.37
N GLY A 308 5.99 -2.13 10.42
CA GLY A 308 6.65 -2.30 9.13
C GLY A 308 6.10 -3.44 8.26
N GLY A 309 6.78 -3.71 7.15
CA GLY A 309 6.29 -4.52 6.04
C GLY A 309 7.21 -5.69 5.67
N GLY A 310 6.85 -6.44 4.62
CA GLY A 310 7.63 -7.60 4.21
C GLY A 310 7.22 -8.22 2.88
N ILE A 311 8.04 -9.17 2.45
CA ILE A 311 7.82 -9.98 1.24
C ILE A 311 7.92 -11.46 1.60
N PHE A 312 6.90 -12.22 1.21
CA PHE A 312 6.73 -13.63 1.57
C PHE A 312 6.44 -14.46 0.34
N LYS A 313 6.99 -15.67 0.32
CA LYS A 313 6.73 -16.67 -0.72
C LYS A 313 5.37 -17.35 -0.48
N PRO A 314 4.82 -18.02 -1.51
CA PRO A 314 3.60 -18.86 -1.37
C PRO A 314 3.64 -19.91 -0.26
N GLY A 315 4.82 -20.33 0.20
CA GLY A 315 4.95 -21.24 1.34
C GLY A 315 4.93 -20.56 2.72
N GLY A 316 4.73 -19.24 2.78
CA GLY A 316 4.84 -18.44 4.01
C GLY A 316 6.27 -18.09 4.40
N GLU A 317 7.28 -18.64 3.70
CA GLU A 317 8.68 -18.29 3.91
C GLU A 317 8.90 -16.79 3.68
N GLU A 318 9.54 -16.14 4.64
CA GLU A 318 9.96 -14.75 4.53
C GLU A 318 11.16 -14.63 3.60
N VAL A 319 11.09 -13.70 2.66
CA VAL A 319 12.24 -13.29 1.86
C VAL A 319 12.98 -12.17 2.56
N THR A 320 12.23 -11.15 2.97
CA THR A 320 12.73 -10.02 3.75
C THR A 320 11.57 -9.30 4.41
N ALA A 321 11.79 -8.79 5.61
CA ALA A 321 10.87 -7.90 6.31
C ALA A 321 11.67 -6.82 7.05
N SER A 322 11.00 -5.75 7.43
CA SER A 322 11.55 -4.72 8.30
C SER A 322 10.47 -4.27 9.28
N ASP A 323 10.89 -3.96 10.50
CA ASP A 323 10.08 -3.44 11.61
C ASP A 323 10.80 -2.29 12.34
N THR A 324 11.78 -1.66 11.68
CA THR A 324 12.74 -0.74 12.30
C THR A 324 12.16 0.57 12.87
N GLY A 325 10.84 0.77 12.78
CA GLY A 325 10.16 2.02 13.17
C GLY A 325 10.57 3.23 12.33
N LYS A 326 11.33 3.04 11.25
CA LYS A 326 11.87 4.08 10.37
C LYS A 326 11.43 3.85 8.93
N PRO A 327 11.45 4.88 8.07
CA PRO A 327 11.27 4.70 6.64
C PRO A 327 12.28 3.70 6.06
N ALA A 328 11.80 2.74 5.27
CA ALA A 328 12.63 1.72 4.63
C ALA A 328 12.04 1.25 3.31
N ILE A 329 12.88 0.62 2.47
CA ILE A 329 12.47 -0.02 1.22
C ILE A 329 12.86 -1.50 1.32
N ILE A 330 11.88 -2.37 1.14
CA ILE A 330 12.01 -3.82 1.27
C ILE A 330 11.89 -4.41 -0.14
N TYR A 331 12.88 -5.19 -0.59
CA TYR A 331 12.96 -5.69 -1.97
C TYR A 331 12.77 -7.19 -2.07
N GLY A 332 12.15 -7.65 -3.16
CA GLY A 332 12.01 -9.07 -3.44
C GLY A 332 11.92 -9.35 -4.94
N GLU A 333 11.98 -10.63 -5.29
CA GLU A 333 11.97 -11.09 -6.68
C GLU A 333 10.95 -12.20 -6.85
N ILE A 334 9.96 -11.97 -7.73
CA ILE A 334 8.92 -12.93 -8.06
C ILE A 334 9.33 -13.65 -9.35
N PRO A 335 9.45 -14.99 -9.38
CA PRO A 335 9.83 -15.71 -10.58
C PRO A 335 8.90 -15.43 -11.77
N ILE A 336 9.49 -15.18 -12.95
CA ILE A 336 8.75 -15.08 -14.21
C ILE A 336 8.59 -16.50 -14.76
N LYS A 337 7.35 -16.98 -14.87
CA LYS A 337 7.08 -18.27 -15.51
C LYS A 337 7.36 -18.13 -17.01
N LYS A 338 8.29 -18.94 -17.51
CA LYS A 338 8.54 -19.11 -18.94
C LYS A 338 7.46 -19.96 -19.59
#